data_AF-A0A3E0EX93-F1
#
_entry.id   AF-A0A3E0EX93-F1
#
_cell.length_a   1.000
_cell.length_b   1.000
_cell.length_c   1.000
_cell.angle_alpha   90.00
_cell.angle_beta   90.00
_cell.angle_gamma   90.00
#
_symmetry.space_group_name_H-M   'P 1'
#
loop_
_entity.id
_entity.type
_entity.pdbx_description
1 polymer ?
#
loop_
_entity_poly.entity_id
_entity_poly.type
_entity_poly.pdbx_seq_one_letter_code
_entity_poly.pdbx_strand_id
1 'polypeptide(L)' 'MTKLQVRAFLYNLGCFAILFIAFRYLVEQYTSLSGFWIPMTAFIAGTLLAPKFQAAKTRDGEKLFMSWLFVKGIKEIG' A
#
# COMPACT_ATOMS: atom_id res chain seq x y z
N MET A 1 -20.09 5.14 -4.52
CA MET A 1 -19.08 4.85 -3.48
C MET A 1 -19.60 5.41 -2.16
N THR A 2 -19.59 4.62 -1.11
CA THR A 2 -19.95 5.08 0.24
C THR A 2 -18.79 5.89 0.85
N LYS A 3 -19.08 6.75 1.84
CA LYS A 3 -18.05 7.54 2.53
C LYS A 3 -16.90 6.69 3.07
N LEU A 4 -17.16 5.44 3.46
CA LEU A 4 -16.15 4.55 4.01
C LEU A 4 -15.24 3.93 2.94
N GLN A 5 -15.77 3.60 1.76
CA GLN A 5 -14.93 3.19 0.61
C GLN A 5 -13.97 4.30 0.19
N VAL A 6 -14.42 5.56 0.18
CA VAL A 6 -13.57 6.71 -0.15
C VAL A 6 -12.45 6.88 0.88
N ARG A 7 -12.76 6.71 2.18
CA ARG A 7 -11.73 6.69 3.23
C ARG A 7 -10.74 5.56 3.04
N ALA A 8 -11.21 4.35 2.73
CA ALA A 8 -10.33 3.21 2.45
C ALA A 8 -9.39 3.46 1.27
N PHE A 9 -9.93 4.05 0.21
CA PHE A 9 -9.15 4.44 -0.96
C PHE A 9 -8.11 5.51 -0.62
N LEU A 10 -8.49 6.54 0.17
CA LEU A 10 -7.57 7.56 0.66
C LEU A 10 -6.47 6.97 1.54
N TYR A 11 -6.79 6.01 2.41
CA TYR A 11 -5.79 5.30 3.21
C TYR A 11 -4.85 4.47 2.35
N ASN A 12 -5.37 3.76 1.35
CA ASN A 12 -4.55 2.97 0.44
C ASN A 12 -3.63 3.88 -0.40
N LEU A 13 -4.16 4.99 -0.92
CA LEU A 13 -3.39 5.99 -1.68
C LEU A 13 -2.32 6.66 -0.81
N GLY A 14 -2.65 7.06 0.42
CA GLY A 14 -1.71 7.68 1.36
C GLY A 14 -0.61 6.72 1.79
N CYS A 15 -0.97 5.47 2.13
CA CYS A 15 -0.01 4.45 2.51
C CYS A 15 0.91 4.09 1.33
N PHE A 16 0.34 3.97 0.12
CA PHE A 16 1.11 3.77 -1.10
C PHE A 16 2.07 4.92 -1.38
N ALA A 17 1.62 6.17 -1.27
CA ALA A 17 2.47 7.35 -1.50
C ALA A 17 3.64 7.43 -0.51
N ILE A 18 3.38 7.20 0.78
CA ILE A 18 4.42 7.22 1.82
C ILE A 18 5.44 6.10 1.59
N LEU A 19 4.96 4.87 1.34
CA LEU A 19 5.84 3.73 1.06
C LEU A 19 6.63 3.93 -0.22
N PHE A 20 6.01 4.46 -1.27
CA PHE A 20 6.68 4.73 -2.54
C PHE A 20 7.84 5.74 -2.36
N ILE A 21 7.62 6.82 -1.61
CA ILE A 21 8.67 7.81 -1.31
C ILE A 21 9.78 7.19 -0.46
N ALA A 22 9.42 6.39 0.56
CA ALA A 22 10.39 5.72 1.42
C ALA A 22 11.25 4.71 0.63
N PHE A 23 10.63 3.86 -0.20
CA PHE A 23 11.34 2.92 -1.07
C PHE A 23 12.18 3.63 -2.11
N ARG A 24 11.73 4.77 -2.64
CA ARG A 24 12.55 5.58 -3.56
C ARG A 24 13.84 6.03 -2.90
N TYR A 25 13.75 6.59 -1.69
CA TYR A 25 14.94 6.99 -0.92
C TYR A 25 15.84 5.81 -0.57
N LEU A 26 15.25 4.66 -0.19
CA LEU A 26 16.00 3.44 0.09
C LEU A 26 16.73 2.95 -1.16
N VAL A 27 16.07 2.89 -2.30
CA VAL A 27 16.67 2.44 -3.56
C VAL A 27 17.77 3.40 -4.00
N GLU A 28 17.58 4.71 -3.87
CA GLU A 28 18.59 5.72 -4.20
C GLU A 28 19.84 5.60 -3.32
N GLN A 29 19.68 5.29 -2.03
CA GLN A 29 20.80 5.13 -1.09
C GLN A 29 21.50 3.77 -1.21
N TYR A 30 20.75 2.68 -1.29
CA TYR A 30 21.31 1.32 -1.26
C TYR A 30 21.71 0.80 -2.63
N THR A 31 21.09 1.34 -3.68
CA THR A 31 21.34 0.91 -5.04
C THR A 31 21.88 2.11 -5.79
N SER A 32 23.17 2.10 -6.11
CA SER A 32 23.81 3.10 -6.97
C SER A 32 23.31 3.05 -8.43
N LEU A 33 22.04 2.65 -8.64
CA LEU A 33 21.39 2.66 -9.94
C LEU A 33 21.14 4.09 -10.35
N SER A 34 21.56 4.41 -11.56
CA SER A 34 21.40 5.71 -12.18
C SER A 34 20.13 5.76 -13.03
N GLY A 35 19.38 6.86 -12.94
CA GLY A 35 18.29 7.18 -13.85
C GLY A 35 16.96 6.48 -13.55
N PHE A 36 16.28 6.00 -14.61
CA PHE A 36 14.88 5.55 -14.58
C PHE A 36 14.64 4.26 -13.76
N TRP A 37 15.72 3.52 -13.44
CA TRP A 37 15.64 2.30 -12.65
C TRP A 37 15.37 2.53 -11.17
N ILE A 38 15.72 3.70 -10.62
CA ILE A 38 15.44 4.07 -9.22
C ILE A 38 13.93 4.05 -8.94
N PRO A 39 13.09 4.87 -9.64
CA PRO A 39 11.66 4.85 -9.38
C PRO A 39 11.02 3.52 -9.81
N MET A 40 11.54 2.81 -10.81
CA MET A 40 10.96 1.56 -11.28
C MET A 40 11.12 0.43 -10.26
N THR A 41 12.31 0.26 -9.69
CA THR A 41 12.55 -0.75 -8.64
C THR A 41 11.89 -0.37 -7.33
N ALA A 42 11.89 0.91 -6.95
CA ALA A 42 11.14 1.42 -5.81
C ALA A 42 9.62 1.22 -5.97
N PHE A 43 9.10 1.38 -7.19
CA PHE A 43 7.70 1.14 -7.50
C PHE A 43 7.34 -0.34 -7.37
N ILE A 44 8.17 -1.24 -7.90
CA ILE A 44 7.93 -2.68 -7.82
C ILE A 44 8.05 -3.17 -6.37
N ALA A 45 9.12 -2.78 -5.66
CA ALA A 45 9.31 -3.12 -4.26
C ALA A 45 8.20 -2.52 -3.39
N GLY A 46 7.88 -1.25 -3.59
CA GLY A 46 6.77 -0.56 -2.92
C GLY A 46 5.43 -1.24 -3.19
N THR A 47 5.11 -1.62 -4.42
CA THR A 47 3.82 -2.26 -4.76
C THR A 47 3.73 -3.70 -4.25
N LEU A 48 4.85 -4.44 -4.26
CA LEU A 48 4.91 -5.82 -3.80
C LEU A 48 4.88 -5.89 -2.27
N LEU A 49 5.63 -5.00 -1.60
CA LEU A 49 5.73 -4.95 -0.14
C LEU A 49 4.64 -4.07 0.48
N ALA A 50 3.90 -3.26 -0.28
CA ALA A 50 2.85 -2.43 0.28
C ALA A 50 1.69 -3.29 0.80
N PRO A 51 1.23 -3.02 2.03
CA PRO A 51 -0.05 -3.54 2.50
C PRO A 51 -1.18 -2.95 1.66
N LYS A 52 -2.04 -3.82 1.14
CA LYS A 52 -3.23 -3.43 0.37
C LYS A 52 -4.41 -3.26 1.32
N PHE A 53 -4.89 -2.02 1.45
CA PHE A 53 -6.08 -1.70 2.23
C PHE A 53 -7.31 -1.63 1.31
N GLN A 54 -8.31 -2.47 1.54
CA GLN A 54 -9.54 -2.53 0.76
C GLN A 54 -10.74 -2.51 1.69
N ALA A 55 -11.70 -1.60 1.49
CA ALA A 55 -12.98 -1.68 2.17
C ALA A 55 -13.89 -2.67 1.45
N ALA A 56 -14.39 -3.67 2.17
CA ALA A 56 -15.41 -4.58 1.67
C ALA A 56 -16.66 -4.52 2.55
N LYS A 57 -17.83 -4.55 1.90
CA LYS A 57 -19.13 -4.58 2.59
C LYS A 57 -19.41 -6.00 3.07
N THR A 58 -19.39 -6.20 4.37
CA THR A 58 -19.87 -7.45 5.02
C THR A 58 -21.31 -7.26 5.47
N ARG A 59 -22.06 -8.36 5.67
CA ARG A 59 -23.47 -8.37 6.10
C ARG A 59 -23.76 -7.60 7.40
N ASP A 60 -22.73 -7.32 8.20
CA ASP A 60 -22.80 -6.64 9.51
C ASP A 60 -22.38 -5.16 9.49
N GLY A 61 -21.85 -4.66 8.36
CA GLY A 61 -21.30 -3.30 8.27
C GLY A 61 -20.18 -3.15 7.25
N GLU A 62 -19.76 -1.91 7.00
CA GLU A 62 -18.58 -1.62 6.17
C GLU A 62 -17.31 -1.83 6.98
N LYS A 63 -16.49 -2.80 6.55
CA LYS A 63 -15.26 -3.19 7.24
C LYS A 63 -14.03 -2.91 6.37
N LEU A 64 -12.97 -2.38 6.98
CA LEU A 64 -11.70 -2.18 6.28
C LEU A 64 -10.88 -3.46 6.39
N PHE A 65 -10.36 -3.95 5.28
CA PHE A 65 -9.52 -5.12 5.23
C PHE A 65 -8.11 -4.71 4.82
N MET A 66 -7.10 -5.17 5.56
CA MET A 66 -5.69 -5.02 5.24
C MET A 66 -5.14 -6.39 4.84
N SER A 67 -4.71 -6.52 3.59
CA SER A 67 -3.98 -7.69 3.10
C SER A 67 -2.51 -7.31 2.93
N TRP A 68 -1.61 -8.05 3.58
CA TRP A 68 -0.17 -7.80 3.46
C TRP A 68 0.56 -9.11 3.19
N LEU A 69 1.53 -9.07 2.28
CA LEU A 69 2.28 -10.26 1.83
C LEU A 69 3.03 -10.99 2.96
N PHE A 70 3.38 -10.29 4.04
CA PHE A 70 4.02 -10.87 5.24
C PHE A 70 3.04 -11.31 6.33
N VAL A 71 1.77 -10.90 6.24
CA VAL A 71 0.76 -11.26 7.23
C VAL A 71 -0.09 -12.37 6.65
N LYS A 72 0.03 -13.57 7.22
CA LYS A 72 -0.87 -14.69 6.90
C LYS A 72 -2.29 -14.32 7.37
N GLY A 73 -3.10 -13.82 6.44
CA GLY A 73 -4.50 -13.48 6.68
C GLY A 73 -4.83 -12.02 6.39
N ILE A 74 -6.08 -11.78 6.01
CA ILE A 74 -6.62 -10.45 5.82
C ILE A 74 -6.97 -9.92 7.21
N LYS A 75 -6.26 -8.89 7.69
CA LYS A 75 -6.59 -8.25 8.97
C LYS A 75 -7.81 -7.36 8.78
N GLU A 76 -8.85 -7.64 9.55
CA GLU A 76 -10.03 -6.79 9.65
C GLU A 76 -9.71 -5.60 10.56
N ILE A 77 -9.98 -4.40 10.05
CA ILE A 77 -9.80 -3.12 10.73
C ILE A 77 -11.21 -2.52 10.85
N GLY A 78 -11.90 -2.86 11.94
CA GLY A 78 -13.24 -2.36 12.26
C GLY A 78 -14.37 -3.20 11.66
#